data_AF-A0A8K1C9E4-F1
#
_entry.id   AF-A0A8K1C9E4-F1
#
_cell.length_a   1.000
_cell.length_b   1.000
_cell.length_c   1.000
_cell.angle_alpha   90.00
_cell.angle_beta   90.00
_cell.angle_gamma   90.00
#
_symmetry.space_group_name_H-M   'P 1'
#
loop_
_entity.id
_entity.type
_entity.pdbx_description
1 polymer ?
#
loop_
_entity_poly.entity_id
_entity_poly.type
_entity_poly.pdbx_seq_one_letter_code
_entity_poly.pdbx_strand_id
1 'polypeptide(L)'
;MSFPYPTNARMTTRAVEKLQQDRRRQEQDFFAIQRFTNANQLQAMQNQSDANVSIKRRSNQIAQLTAEKMLEETHQQHLSAKQRMLREKQQNEQLAHVMERPKKQQEQKEREIQRICESSEELRELEAFLKTAYMNKERAVQQVEKETIQTIEKNRQVAIEQQMEYDRQRALVEMQNKELQKRGEAVQAKQVLQTQMVQRQELRREAEQEAERERVKIEELMKQIELEDAAEIARREAHRESTRHMIYRTQAERDRAIKLKAEEERREEERIAEYRRQMESREASIKAANEQKKTEEDARFQTIEAEIKAKMRYEEEIERLRDELWEEEMHQKKRQQEEEKIAAKARAKDEMMRSNELQMKLKQELIARQKAEEDAFNEMLKRKFQSEARREMEMAAFKRKQKEEYKEEIAKHNAIKQQMVYEELQREQHERELQEKEEEYRRQVIEQAKQRLLQEHADVLQGYMPRSFRPSSSSSVHSSGFR
;
A
#
# COMPACT_ATOMS: atom_id res chain seq x y z
N MET A 1 131.11 -43.10 -72.83
CA MET A 1 131.88 -43.23 -74.09
C MET A 1 133.30 -43.73 -73.77
N SER A 2 133.70 -44.85 -74.38
CA SER A 2 135.10 -45.34 -74.39
C SER A 2 135.90 -44.54 -75.42
N PHE A 3 137.08 -44.08 -75.07
CA PHE A 3 137.95 -43.29 -75.96
C PHE A 3 139.06 -44.19 -76.53
N PRO A 4 139.22 -44.27 -77.87
CA PRO A 4 140.24 -45.12 -78.50
C PRO A 4 141.62 -44.45 -78.45
N TYR A 5 142.66 -45.21 -78.09
CA TYR A 5 144.05 -44.73 -78.05
C TYR A 5 144.80 -45.15 -79.32
N PRO A 6 145.52 -44.25 -80.02
CA PRO A 6 146.43 -44.65 -81.08
C PRO A 6 147.81 -45.04 -80.51
N THR A 7 148.27 -46.21 -80.93
CA THR A 7 149.53 -46.87 -80.61
C THR A 7 150.68 -46.37 -81.50
N ASN A 8 151.89 -46.35 -80.92
CA ASN A 8 153.20 -45.97 -81.50
C ASN A 8 153.54 -44.47 -81.49
N ALA A 9 153.22 -43.80 -80.40
CA ALA A 9 154.08 -42.75 -79.85
C ALA A 9 154.21 -43.02 -78.35
N ARG A 10 155.40 -42.84 -77.76
CA ARG A 10 155.56 -42.94 -76.30
C ARG A 10 154.59 -41.95 -75.65
N MET A 11 153.48 -42.46 -75.13
CA MET A 11 152.50 -41.71 -74.36
C MET A 11 153.20 -41.24 -73.10
N THR A 12 153.41 -39.93 -73.04
CA THR A 12 153.89 -39.27 -71.85
C THR A 12 152.72 -39.08 -70.90
N THR A 13 152.99 -39.17 -69.61
CA THR A 13 152.05 -38.96 -68.49
C THR A 13 151.12 -37.76 -68.68
N ARG A 14 151.63 -36.71 -69.33
CA ARG A 14 150.94 -35.46 -69.66
C ARG A 14 149.68 -35.64 -70.53
N ALA A 15 149.61 -36.65 -71.39
CA ALA A 15 148.46 -36.85 -72.30
C ALA A 15 147.29 -37.58 -71.64
N VAL A 16 147.56 -38.57 -70.78
CA VAL A 16 146.53 -39.29 -70.01
C VAL A 16 145.88 -38.38 -68.97
N GLU A 17 146.69 -37.53 -68.32
CA GLU A 17 146.18 -36.50 -67.41
C GLU A 17 145.20 -35.56 -68.11
N LYS A 18 145.52 -35.13 -69.35
CA LYS A 18 144.66 -34.25 -70.14
C LYS A 18 143.29 -34.90 -70.43
N LEU A 19 143.28 -36.17 -70.84
CA LEU A 19 142.04 -36.89 -71.18
C LEU A 19 141.17 -37.19 -69.94
N GLN A 20 141.79 -37.53 -68.80
CA GLN A 20 141.07 -37.64 -67.52
C GLN A 20 140.55 -36.29 -67.02
N GLN A 21 141.27 -35.20 -67.29
CA GLN A 21 140.79 -33.85 -67.02
C GLN A 21 139.55 -33.53 -67.85
N ASP A 22 139.57 -33.87 -69.14
CA ASP A 22 138.45 -33.61 -70.04
C ASP A 22 137.21 -34.46 -69.70
N ARG A 23 137.36 -35.72 -69.27
CA ARG A 23 136.22 -36.52 -68.77
C ARG A 23 135.65 -35.96 -67.47
N ARG A 24 136.50 -35.56 -66.51
CA ARG A 24 136.05 -34.94 -65.26
C ARG A 24 135.33 -33.62 -65.53
N ARG A 25 135.77 -32.85 -66.53
CA ARG A 25 135.06 -31.65 -67.01
C ARG A 25 133.67 -32.02 -67.55
N GLN A 26 133.55 -33.02 -68.42
CA GLN A 26 132.26 -33.44 -68.98
C GLN A 26 131.28 -33.97 -67.92
N GLU A 27 131.75 -34.74 -66.94
CA GLU A 27 130.90 -35.22 -65.84
C GLU A 27 130.44 -34.06 -64.95
N GLN A 28 131.31 -33.08 -64.67
CA GLN A 28 130.95 -31.86 -63.96
C GLN A 28 129.89 -31.07 -64.74
N ASP A 29 130.02 -30.97 -66.06
CA ASP A 29 129.04 -30.31 -66.93
C ASP A 29 127.68 -31.04 -66.88
N PHE A 30 127.67 -32.37 -66.94
CA PHE A 30 126.44 -33.17 -66.85
C PHE A 30 125.74 -33.03 -65.49
N PHE A 31 126.49 -33.10 -64.38
CA PHE A 31 125.92 -32.90 -63.05
C PHE A 31 125.39 -31.47 -62.85
N ALA A 32 126.05 -30.47 -63.44
CA ALA A 32 125.57 -29.10 -63.44
C ALA A 32 124.23 -28.98 -64.18
N ILE A 33 124.10 -29.61 -65.35
CA ILE A 33 122.84 -29.64 -66.11
C ILE A 33 121.73 -30.36 -65.34
N GLN A 34 122.01 -31.53 -64.74
CA GLN A 34 121.00 -32.28 -63.99
C GLN A 34 120.51 -31.53 -62.74
N ARG A 35 121.42 -30.84 -62.03
CA ARG A 35 121.03 -29.95 -60.92
C ARG A 35 120.15 -28.81 -61.41
N PHE A 36 120.49 -28.22 -62.56
CA PHE A 36 119.70 -27.16 -63.17
C PHE A 36 118.30 -27.64 -63.57
N THR A 37 118.15 -28.83 -64.18
CA THR A 37 116.84 -29.36 -64.57
C THR A 37 115.95 -29.67 -63.37
N ASN A 38 116.50 -30.27 -62.31
CA ASN A 38 115.74 -30.59 -61.11
C ASN A 38 115.31 -29.31 -60.37
N ALA A 39 116.20 -28.32 -60.27
CA ALA A 39 115.87 -27.00 -59.73
C ALA A 39 114.75 -26.33 -60.54
N ASN A 40 114.80 -26.42 -61.87
CA ASN A 40 113.78 -25.86 -62.75
C ASN A 40 112.41 -26.56 -62.61
N GLN A 41 112.38 -27.88 -62.42
CA GLN A 41 111.13 -28.61 -62.15
C GLN A 41 110.49 -28.24 -60.80
N LEU A 42 111.29 -28.13 -59.74
CA LEU A 42 110.81 -27.66 -58.43
C LEU A 42 110.28 -26.22 -58.52
N GLN A 43 111.00 -25.36 -59.23
CA GLN A 43 110.57 -23.99 -59.49
C GLN A 43 109.26 -23.95 -60.30
N ALA A 44 109.07 -24.83 -61.28
CA ALA A 44 107.83 -24.93 -62.04
C ALA A 44 106.62 -25.34 -61.18
N MET A 45 106.78 -26.33 -60.28
CA MET A 45 105.72 -26.72 -59.35
C MET A 45 105.39 -25.61 -58.35
N GLN A 46 106.41 -24.91 -57.86
CA GLN A 46 106.21 -23.79 -56.95
C GLN A 46 105.50 -22.62 -57.64
N ASN A 47 105.85 -22.32 -58.89
CA ASN A 47 105.16 -21.34 -59.72
C ASN A 47 103.68 -21.73 -59.96
N GLN A 48 103.37 -23.02 -60.16
CA GLN A 48 101.99 -23.50 -60.28
C GLN A 48 101.22 -23.40 -58.96
N SER A 49 101.84 -23.73 -57.82
CA SER A 49 101.22 -23.55 -56.51
C SER A 49 100.99 -22.08 -56.19
N ASP A 50 101.91 -21.19 -56.55
CA ASP A 50 101.78 -19.74 -56.36
C ASP A 50 100.65 -19.18 -57.23
N ALA A 51 100.50 -19.68 -58.47
CA ALA A 51 99.34 -19.37 -59.30
C ALA A 51 98.02 -19.81 -58.63
N ASN A 52 97.97 -21.02 -58.04
CA ASN A 52 96.80 -21.50 -57.32
C ASN A 52 96.50 -20.73 -56.02
N VAL A 53 97.53 -20.26 -55.31
CA VAL A 53 97.36 -19.38 -54.13
C VAL A 53 96.68 -18.08 -54.53
N SER A 54 97.05 -17.50 -55.68
CA SER A 54 96.40 -16.30 -56.21
C SER A 54 94.91 -16.53 -56.52
N ILE A 55 94.56 -17.71 -57.07
CA ILE A 55 93.19 -18.11 -57.38
C ILE A 55 92.38 -18.32 -56.09
N LYS A 56 92.95 -19.01 -55.09
CA LYS A 56 92.29 -19.23 -53.78
C LYS A 56 92.08 -17.94 -53.02
N ARG A 57 93.06 -17.02 -53.03
CA ARG A 57 92.91 -15.68 -52.43
C ARG A 57 91.78 -14.91 -53.09
N ARG A 58 91.71 -14.94 -54.44
CA ARG A 58 90.62 -14.32 -55.19
C ARG A 58 89.26 -14.95 -54.86
N SER A 59 89.19 -16.28 -54.79
CA SER A 59 87.96 -17.00 -54.42
C SER A 59 87.50 -16.66 -53.00
N ASN A 60 88.41 -16.64 -52.03
CA ASN A 60 88.10 -16.26 -50.65
C ASN A 60 87.66 -14.81 -50.55
N GLN A 61 88.29 -13.89 -51.29
CA GLN A 61 87.86 -12.49 -51.36
C GLN A 61 86.47 -12.37 -51.97
N ILE A 62 86.17 -13.11 -53.05
CA ILE A 62 84.83 -13.14 -53.63
C ILE A 62 83.82 -13.70 -52.62
N ALA A 63 84.16 -14.77 -51.90
CA ALA A 63 83.29 -15.38 -50.90
C ALA A 63 83.03 -14.43 -49.70
N GLN A 64 84.03 -13.67 -49.26
CA GLN A 64 83.89 -12.63 -48.25
C GLN A 64 82.95 -11.53 -48.74
N LEU A 65 83.17 -11.00 -49.94
CA LEU A 65 82.31 -9.98 -50.54
C LEU A 65 80.87 -10.48 -50.74
N THR A 66 80.68 -11.76 -51.12
CA THR A 66 79.34 -12.33 -51.25
C THR A 66 78.67 -12.51 -49.89
N ALA A 67 79.41 -12.92 -48.86
CA ALA A 67 78.88 -13.05 -47.50
C ALA A 67 78.49 -11.68 -46.92
N GLU A 68 79.34 -10.67 -47.10
CA GLU A 68 79.05 -9.27 -46.73
C GLU A 68 77.80 -8.78 -47.45
N LYS A 69 77.70 -9.00 -48.76
CA LYS A 69 76.50 -8.64 -49.54
C LYS A 69 75.24 -9.34 -49.04
N MET A 70 75.31 -10.64 -48.69
CA MET A 70 74.16 -11.37 -48.15
C MET A 70 73.74 -10.83 -46.77
N LEU A 71 74.69 -10.46 -45.92
CA LEU A 71 74.41 -9.83 -44.62
C LEU A 71 73.77 -8.45 -44.80
N GLU A 72 74.26 -7.65 -45.75
CA GLU A 72 73.66 -6.36 -46.10
C GLU A 72 72.24 -6.54 -46.66
N GLU A 73 72.03 -7.49 -47.56
CA GLU A 73 70.71 -7.78 -48.14
C GLU A 73 69.71 -8.25 -47.08
N THR A 74 70.10 -9.15 -46.18
CA THR A 74 69.24 -9.61 -45.07
C THR A 74 68.94 -8.48 -44.07
N HIS A 75 69.93 -7.64 -43.78
CA HIS A 75 69.72 -6.46 -42.95
C HIS A 75 68.74 -5.47 -43.61
N GLN A 76 68.91 -5.19 -44.90
CA GLN A 76 67.98 -4.36 -45.67
C GLN A 76 66.58 -4.96 -45.73
N GLN A 77 66.45 -6.28 -45.89
CA GLN A 77 65.17 -6.99 -45.84
C GLN A 77 64.50 -6.84 -44.46
N HIS A 78 65.26 -6.97 -43.37
CA HIS A 78 64.73 -6.76 -42.01
C HIS A 78 64.28 -5.32 -41.77
N LEU A 79 65.04 -4.32 -42.23
CA LEU A 79 64.66 -2.91 -42.14
C LEU A 79 63.40 -2.64 -42.97
N SER A 80 63.34 -3.15 -44.20
CA SER A 80 62.18 -3.05 -45.08
C SER A 80 60.95 -3.73 -44.46
N ALA A 81 61.10 -4.91 -43.88
CA ALA A 81 60.03 -5.62 -43.16
C ALA A 81 59.54 -4.83 -41.93
N LYS A 82 60.45 -4.26 -41.13
CA LYS A 82 60.09 -3.37 -40.01
C LYS A 82 59.32 -2.13 -40.49
N GLN A 83 59.75 -1.50 -41.59
CA GLN A 83 59.06 -0.36 -42.16
C GLN A 83 57.67 -0.74 -42.70
N ARG A 84 57.53 -1.90 -43.35
CA ARG A 84 56.22 -2.43 -43.78
C ARG A 84 55.30 -2.67 -42.59
N MET A 85 55.78 -3.35 -41.55
CA MET A 85 55.03 -3.59 -40.32
C MET A 85 54.59 -2.28 -39.64
N LEU A 86 55.45 -1.26 -39.60
CA LEU A 86 55.09 0.05 -39.04
C LEU A 86 54.01 0.74 -39.87
N ARG A 87 54.10 0.69 -41.20
CA ARG A 87 53.06 1.23 -42.09
C ARG A 87 51.75 0.50 -41.93
N GLU A 88 51.77 -0.83 -41.87
CA GLU A 88 50.58 -1.66 -41.63
C GLU A 88 49.94 -1.34 -40.27
N LYS A 89 50.75 -1.19 -39.21
CA LYS A 89 50.24 -0.76 -37.89
C LYS A 89 49.58 0.61 -37.95
N GLN A 90 50.22 1.60 -38.58
CA GLN A 90 49.66 2.94 -38.73
C GLN A 90 48.35 2.93 -39.55
N GLN A 91 48.30 2.15 -40.63
CA GLN A 91 47.08 1.97 -41.43
C GLN A 91 45.97 1.29 -40.62
N ASN A 92 46.30 0.27 -39.84
CA ASN A 92 45.34 -0.42 -38.99
C ASN A 92 44.83 0.47 -37.84
N GLU A 93 45.68 1.30 -37.23
CA GLU A 93 45.29 2.29 -36.22
C GLU A 93 44.37 3.36 -36.81
N GLN A 94 44.70 3.87 -38.01
CA GLN A 94 43.85 4.81 -38.73
C GLN A 94 42.49 4.18 -39.08
N LEU A 95 42.49 2.94 -39.58
CA LEU A 95 41.27 2.21 -39.89
C LEU A 95 40.44 1.97 -38.63
N ALA A 96 41.07 1.58 -37.51
CA ALA A 96 40.39 1.40 -36.24
C ALA A 96 39.72 2.70 -35.78
N HIS A 97 40.43 3.84 -35.85
CA HIS A 97 39.84 5.14 -35.52
C HIS A 97 38.69 5.54 -36.46
N VAL A 98 38.82 5.27 -37.76
CA VAL A 98 37.75 5.53 -38.74
C VAL A 98 36.53 4.65 -38.47
N MET A 99 36.72 3.40 -38.04
CA MET A 99 35.64 2.48 -37.68
C MET A 99 35.00 2.78 -36.32
N GLU A 100 35.78 3.30 -35.36
CA GLU A 100 35.25 3.71 -34.05
C GLU A 100 34.41 4.98 -34.11
N ARG A 101 34.76 5.94 -34.97
CA ARG A 101 34.01 7.21 -35.11
C ARG A 101 32.51 7.02 -35.38
N PRO A 102 32.07 6.26 -36.41
CA PRO A 102 30.66 6.07 -36.67
C PRO A 102 29.98 5.29 -35.55
N LYS A 103 30.66 4.31 -34.94
CA LYS A 103 30.13 3.57 -33.78
C LYS A 103 29.89 4.47 -32.59
N LYS A 104 30.87 5.32 -32.23
CA LYS A 104 30.75 6.31 -31.16
C LYS A 104 29.63 7.31 -31.46
N GLN A 105 29.50 7.77 -32.70
CA GLN A 105 28.41 8.66 -33.11
C GLN A 105 27.04 7.98 -33.05
N GLN A 106 26.94 6.71 -33.44
CA GLN A 106 25.71 5.92 -33.31
C GLN A 106 25.34 5.76 -31.84
N GLU A 107 26.28 5.36 -31.00
CA GLU A 107 26.07 5.20 -29.56
C GLU A 107 25.67 6.52 -28.89
N GLN A 108 26.30 7.64 -29.28
CA GLN A 108 25.91 8.97 -28.79
C GLN A 108 24.47 9.31 -29.21
N LYS A 109 24.11 9.10 -30.48
CA LYS A 109 22.75 9.33 -30.98
C LYS A 109 21.73 8.44 -30.27
N GLU A 110 22.05 7.16 -30.06
CA GLU A 110 21.17 6.24 -29.34
C GLU A 110 20.98 6.65 -27.89
N ARG A 111 22.05 7.05 -27.19
CA ARG A 111 21.96 7.57 -25.82
C ARG A 111 21.19 8.88 -25.74
N GLU A 112 21.35 9.75 -26.74
CA GLU A 112 20.60 11.00 -26.85
C GLU A 112 19.11 10.72 -27.08
N ILE A 113 18.78 9.83 -28.01
CA ILE A 113 17.41 9.36 -28.26
C ILE A 113 16.83 8.75 -26.98
N GLN A 114 17.58 7.89 -26.28
CA GLN A 114 17.16 7.29 -25.01
C GLN A 114 16.86 8.37 -23.95
N ARG A 115 17.76 9.35 -23.75
CA ARG A 115 17.49 10.46 -22.83
C ARG A 115 16.25 11.25 -23.21
N ILE A 116 16.09 11.58 -24.50
CA ILE A 116 14.91 12.30 -25.00
C ILE A 116 13.65 11.48 -24.68
N CYS A 117 13.66 10.17 -24.95
CA CYS A 117 12.54 9.29 -24.68
C CYS A 117 12.21 9.20 -23.17
N GLU A 118 13.21 8.96 -22.31
CA GLU A 118 13.02 8.85 -20.85
C GLU A 118 12.57 10.16 -20.19
N SER A 119 13.06 11.30 -20.72
CA SER A 119 12.72 12.63 -20.25
C SER A 119 11.36 13.12 -20.75
N SER A 120 10.82 12.53 -21.82
CA SER A 120 9.54 12.96 -22.39
C SER A 120 8.36 12.53 -21.53
N GLU A 121 7.50 13.49 -21.18
CA GLU A 121 6.28 13.24 -20.43
C GLU A 121 5.26 12.47 -21.28
N GLU A 122 5.17 12.77 -22.58
CA GLU A 122 4.22 12.13 -23.50
C GLU A 122 4.42 10.61 -23.64
N LEU A 123 5.67 10.13 -23.72
CA LEU A 123 5.94 8.69 -23.80
C LEU A 123 5.65 8.02 -22.46
N ARG A 124 5.94 8.67 -21.33
CA ARG A 124 5.64 8.15 -20.00
C ARG A 124 4.14 8.00 -19.78
N GLU A 125 3.36 8.98 -20.22
CA GLU A 125 1.89 8.89 -20.22
C GLU A 125 1.42 7.74 -21.11
N LEU A 126 1.96 7.61 -22.31
CA LEU A 126 1.61 6.55 -23.24
C LEU A 126 1.94 5.15 -22.69
N GLU A 127 3.09 4.98 -22.04
CA GLU A 127 3.44 3.76 -21.32
C GLU A 127 2.48 3.46 -20.17
N ALA A 128 2.11 4.47 -19.37
CA ALA A 128 1.13 4.31 -18.29
C ALA A 128 -0.22 3.86 -18.86
N PHE A 129 -0.66 4.46 -19.98
CA PHE A 129 -1.87 4.04 -20.70
C PHE A 129 -1.78 2.61 -21.19
N LEU A 130 -0.66 2.20 -21.80
CA LEU A 130 -0.46 0.83 -22.26
C LEU A 130 -0.51 -0.16 -21.10
N LYS A 131 0.12 0.15 -19.96
CA LYS A 131 0.00 -0.65 -18.73
C LYS A 131 -1.45 -0.79 -18.28
N THR A 132 -2.24 0.29 -18.30
CA THR A 132 -3.67 0.20 -17.97
C THR A 132 -4.45 -0.65 -18.97
N ALA A 133 -4.11 -0.59 -20.26
CA ALA A 133 -4.74 -1.42 -21.29
C ALA A 133 -4.40 -2.91 -21.11
N TYR A 134 -3.16 -3.25 -20.74
CA TYR A 134 -2.78 -4.60 -20.34
C TYR A 134 -3.56 -5.08 -19.11
N MET A 135 -3.65 -4.25 -18.07
CA MET A 135 -4.45 -4.58 -16.88
C MET A 135 -5.94 -4.79 -17.21
N ASN A 136 -6.49 -4.01 -18.14
CA ASN A 136 -7.88 -4.17 -18.59
C ASN A 136 -8.06 -5.47 -19.40
N LYS A 137 -7.10 -5.83 -20.25
CA LYS A 137 -7.09 -7.11 -20.97
C LYS A 137 -7.03 -8.28 -19.99
N GLU A 138 -6.12 -8.24 -19.02
CA GLU A 138 -6.01 -9.26 -17.97
C GLU A 138 -7.29 -9.35 -17.13
N ARG A 139 -7.88 -8.22 -16.75
CA ARG A 139 -9.15 -8.19 -16.03
C ARG A 139 -10.28 -8.83 -16.83
N ALA A 140 -10.34 -8.58 -18.14
CA ALA A 140 -11.34 -9.21 -19.01
C ALA A 140 -11.15 -10.74 -19.09
N VAL A 141 -9.90 -11.21 -19.20
CA VAL A 141 -9.57 -12.64 -19.15
C VAL A 141 -9.98 -13.24 -17.80
N GLN A 142 -9.62 -12.61 -16.68
CA GLN A 142 -10.00 -13.06 -15.34
C GLN A 142 -11.52 -13.10 -15.15
N GLN A 143 -12.26 -12.17 -15.75
CA GLN A 143 -13.71 -12.18 -15.66
C GLN A 143 -14.31 -13.37 -16.43
N VAL A 144 -13.80 -13.66 -17.63
CA VAL A 144 -14.19 -14.85 -18.39
C VAL A 144 -13.82 -16.12 -17.63
N GLU A 145 -12.63 -16.21 -17.04
CA GLU A 145 -12.22 -17.34 -16.18
C GLU A 145 -13.14 -17.50 -14.97
N LYS A 146 -13.52 -16.40 -14.31
CA LYS A 146 -14.45 -16.45 -13.19
C LYS A 146 -15.82 -16.96 -13.63
N GLU A 147 -16.31 -16.51 -14.78
CA GLU A 147 -17.58 -16.98 -15.36
C GLU A 147 -17.50 -18.47 -15.74
N THR A 148 -16.39 -18.95 -16.29
CA THR A 148 -16.21 -20.39 -16.59
C THR A 148 -16.14 -21.21 -15.31
N ILE A 149 -15.43 -20.76 -14.27
CA ILE A 149 -15.41 -21.43 -12.96
C ILE A 149 -16.81 -21.48 -12.36
N GLN A 150 -17.56 -20.38 -12.39
CA GLN A 150 -18.94 -20.34 -11.87
C GLN A 150 -19.88 -21.28 -12.64
N THR A 151 -19.74 -21.40 -13.96
CA THR A 151 -20.55 -22.36 -14.73
C THR A 151 -20.19 -23.80 -14.39
N ILE A 152 -18.90 -24.11 -14.19
CA ILE A 152 -18.45 -25.43 -13.70
C ILE A 152 -19.03 -25.74 -12.32
N GLU A 153 -18.99 -24.79 -11.38
CA GLU A 153 -19.55 -24.96 -10.03
C GLU A 153 -21.06 -25.18 -10.05
N LYS A 154 -21.80 -24.40 -10.85
CA LYS A 154 -23.25 -24.59 -11.05
C LYS A 154 -23.55 -25.98 -11.61
N ASN A 155 -22.81 -26.42 -12.62
CA ASN A 155 -22.97 -27.76 -13.18
C ASN A 155 -22.70 -28.86 -12.15
N ARG A 156 -21.68 -28.67 -11.28
CA ARG A 156 -21.40 -29.59 -10.17
C ARG A 156 -22.53 -29.61 -9.15
N GLN A 157 -23.10 -28.46 -8.79
CA GLN A 157 -24.24 -28.39 -7.87
C GLN A 157 -25.46 -29.11 -8.44
N VAL A 158 -25.80 -28.86 -9.70
CA VAL A 158 -26.90 -29.55 -10.40
C VAL A 158 -26.68 -31.07 -10.41
N ALA A 159 -25.46 -31.54 -10.65
CA ALA A 159 -25.15 -32.97 -10.59
C ALA A 159 -25.36 -33.57 -9.18
N ILE A 160 -24.97 -32.85 -8.13
CA ILE A 160 -25.20 -33.26 -6.74
C ILE A 160 -26.70 -33.29 -6.43
N GLU A 161 -27.46 -32.28 -6.84
CA GLU A 161 -28.91 -32.22 -6.67
C GLU A 161 -29.62 -33.40 -7.34
N GLN A 162 -29.26 -33.70 -8.60
CA GLN A 162 -29.79 -34.85 -9.33
C GLN A 162 -29.47 -36.17 -8.61
N GLN A 163 -28.26 -36.32 -8.07
CA GLN A 163 -27.89 -37.50 -7.30
C GLN A 163 -28.68 -37.61 -5.99
N MET A 164 -28.89 -36.50 -5.27
CA MET A 164 -29.71 -36.47 -4.06
C MET A 164 -31.18 -36.78 -4.34
N GLU A 165 -31.74 -36.26 -5.45
CA GLU A 165 -33.10 -36.58 -5.87
C GLU A 165 -33.23 -38.06 -6.25
N TYR A 166 -32.25 -38.61 -6.97
CA TYR A 166 -32.21 -40.03 -7.29
C TYR A 166 -32.17 -40.90 -6.02
N ASP A 167 -31.30 -40.58 -5.06
CA ASP A 167 -31.21 -41.30 -3.79
C ASP A 167 -32.51 -41.16 -2.97
N ARG A 168 -33.14 -39.98 -2.96
CA ARG A 168 -34.45 -39.77 -2.34
C ARG A 168 -35.53 -40.65 -2.99
N GLN A 169 -35.60 -40.69 -4.32
CA GLN A 169 -36.56 -41.52 -5.04
C GLN A 169 -36.33 -43.00 -4.74
N ARG A 170 -35.07 -43.45 -4.74
CA ARG A 170 -34.70 -44.82 -4.37
C ARG A 170 -35.14 -45.16 -2.94
N ALA A 171 -34.89 -44.26 -1.98
CA ALA A 171 -35.31 -44.45 -0.60
C ALA A 171 -36.84 -44.51 -0.46
N LEU A 172 -37.59 -43.68 -1.19
CA LEU A 172 -39.05 -43.74 -1.20
C LEU A 172 -39.56 -45.08 -1.75
N VAL A 173 -38.99 -45.57 -2.84
CA VAL A 173 -39.32 -46.89 -3.40
C VAL A 173 -38.98 -48.00 -2.41
N GLU A 174 -37.83 -47.93 -1.75
CA GLU A 174 -37.44 -48.91 -0.73
C GLU A 174 -38.39 -48.90 0.49
N MET A 175 -38.81 -47.71 0.93
CA MET A 175 -39.80 -47.55 2.01
C MET A 175 -41.16 -48.11 1.60
N GLN A 176 -41.63 -47.82 0.39
CA GLN A 176 -42.86 -48.41 -0.16
C GLN A 176 -42.76 -49.94 -0.23
N ASN A 177 -41.61 -50.48 -0.67
CA ASN A 177 -41.38 -51.92 -0.70
C ASN A 177 -41.41 -52.53 0.71
N LYS A 178 -40.80 -51.87 1.70
CA LYS A 178 -40.85 -52.29 3.11
C LYS A 178 -42.28 -52.24 3.67
N GLU A 179 -43.06 -51.22 3.31
CA GLU A 179 -44.49 -51.16 3.68
C GLU A 179 -45.30 -52.28 3.03
N LEU A 180 -45.07 -52.58 1.75
CA LEU A 180 -45.69 -53.69 1.06
C LEU A 180 -45.32 -55.04 1.71
N GLN A 181 -44.06 -55.22 2.11
CA GLN A 181 -43.61 -56.39 2.87
C GLN A 181 -44.34 -56.50 4.21
N LYS A 182 -44.40 -55.42 5.01
CA LYS A 182 -45.15 -55.39 6.28
C LYS A 182 -46.65 -55.68 6.08
N ARG A 183 -47.25 -55.15 5.01
CA ARG A 183 -48.65 -55.48 4.66
C ARG A 183 -48.81 -56.95 4.31
N GLY A 184 -47.88 -57.52 3.55
CA GLY A 184 -47.82 -58.96 3.27
C GLY A 184 -47.73 -59.80 4.54
N GLU A 185 -46.81 -59.47 5.43
CA GLU A 185 -46.64 -60.11 6.74
C GLU A 185 -47.90 -59.97 7.63
N ALA A 186 -48.53 -58.79 7.66
CA ALA A 186 -49.76 -58.57 8.42
C ALA A 186 -50.94 -59.38 7.88
N VAL A 187 -51.04 -59.54 6.55
CA VAL A 187 -52.04 -60.42 5.92
C VAL A 187 -51.78 -61.88 6.31
N GLN A 188 -50.53 -62.34 6.25
CA GLN A 188 -50.15 -63.69 6.68
C GLN A 188 -50.46 -63.91 8.18
N ALA A 189 -50.10 -62.96 9.04
CA ALA A 189 -50.40 -63.02 10.47
C ALA A 189 -51.91 -63.04 10.75
N LYS A 190 -52.70 -62.24 10.01
CA LYS A 190 -54.17 -62.28 10.09
C LYS A 190 -54.72 -63.65 9.69
N GLN A 191 -54.19 -64.28 8.64
CA GLN A 191 -54.58 -65.63 8.25
C GLN A 191 -54.30 -66.64 9.37
N VAL A 192 -53.12 -66.56 10.01
CA VAL A 192 -52.77 -67.41 11.16
C VAL A 192 -53.69 -67.15 12.36
N LEU A 193 -54.02 -65.90 12.66
CA LEU A 193 -54.97 -65.59 13.74
C LEU A 193 -56.37 -66.10 13.43
N GLN A 194 -56.81 -66.01 12.17
CA GLN A 194 -58.10 -66.57 11.74
C GLN A 194 -58.14 -68.09 11.92
N THR A 195 -57.08 -68.81 11.55
CA THR A 195 -57.01 -70.25 11.79
C THR A 195 -57.01 -70.58 13.29
N GLN A 196 -56.28 -69.83 14.12
CA GLN A 196 -56.31 -69.97 15.59
C GLN A 196 -57.69 -69.67 16.19
N MET A 197 -58.43 -68.69 15.64
CA MET A 197 -59.78 -68.36 16.09
C MET A 197 -60.77 -69.50 15.80
N VAL A 198 -60.65 -70.11 14.61
CA VAL A 198 -61.45 -71.31 14.28
C VAL A 198 -61.12 -72.45 15.25
N GLN A 199 -59.84 -72.73 15.48
CA GLN A 199 -59.41 -73.76 16.45
C GLN A 199 -59.92 -73.46 17.87
N ARG A 200 -59.91 -72.20 18.30
CA ARG A 200 -60.43 -71.80 19.62
C ARG A 200 -61.95 -71.90 19.71
N GLN A 201 -62.67 -71.64 18.61
CA GLN A 201 -64.12 -71.86 18.56
C GLN A 201 -64.47 -73.33 18.66
N GLU A 202 -63.70 -74.20 18.00
CA GLU A 202 -63.82 -75.66 18.14
C GLU A 202 -63.60 -76.08 19.60
N LEU A 203 -62.52 -75.62 20.24
CA LEU A 203 -62.26 -75.89 21.67
C LEU A 203 -63.36 -75.33 22.60
N ARG A 204 -63.91 -74.15 22.31
CA ARG A 204 -65.05 -73.61 23.08
C ARG A 204 -66.28 -74.48 22.96
N ARG A 205 -66.58 -74.96 21.76
CA ARG A 205 -67.71 -75.85 21.53
C ARG A 205 -67.55 -77.16 22.30
N GLU A 206 -66.33 -77.69 22.38
CA GLU A 206 -66.01 -78.84 23.23
C GLU A 206 -66.21 -78.52 24.71
N ALA A 207 -65.71 -77.39 25.21
CA ALA A 207 -65.87 -76.97 26.60
C ALA A 207 -67.33 -76.66 26.99
N GLU A 208 -68.13 -76.09 26.08
CA GLU A 208 -69.56 -75.87 26.30
C GLU A 208 -70.31 -77.19 26.50
N GLN A 209 -69.98 -78.21 25.70
CA GLN A 209 -70.52 -79.55 25.89
C GLN A 209 -70.13 -80.15 27.24
N GLU A 210 -68.94 -79.84 27.76
CA GLU A 210 -68.53 -80.26 29.11
C GLU A 210 -69.25 -79.47 30.21
N ALA A 211 -69.37 -78.15 30.07
CA ALA A 211 -70.05 -77.29 31.03
C ALA A 211 -71.56 -77.59 31.14
N GLU A 212 -72.23 -77.93 30.04
CA GLU A 212 -73.62 -78.38 30.08
C GLU A 212 -73.75 -79.67 30.91
N ARG A 213 -72.80 -80.60 30.78
CA ARG A 213 -72.77 -81.82 31.61
C ARG A 213 -72.54 -81.49 33.09
N GLU A 214 -71.75 -80.48 33.42
CA GLU A 214 -71.52 -80.03 34.80
C GLU A 214 -72.71 -79.26 35.38
N ARG A 215 -73.34 -78.38 34.60
CA ARG A 215 -74.52 -77.61 35.02
C ARG A 215 -75.66 -78.52 35.44
N VAL A 216 -75.93 -79.58 34.67
CA VAL A 216 -76.97 -80.57 35.03
C VAL A 216 -76.66 -81.18 36.41
N LYS A 217 -75.39 -81.48 36.72
CA LYS A 217 -74.99 -81.97 38.05
C LYS A 217 -75.14 -80.92 39.15
N ILE A 218 -74.87 -79.64 38.87
CA ILE A 218 -75.01 -78.54 39.84
C ILE A 218 -76.48 -78.24 40.14
N GLU A 219 -77.36 -78.27 39.14
CA GLU A 219 -78.81 -78.07 39.35
C GLU A 219 -79.39 -79.17 40.25
N GLU A 220 -78.90 -80.40 40.14
CA GLU A 220 -79.23 -81.48 41.08
C GLU A 220 -78.80 -81.15 42.52
N LEU A 221 -77.62 -80.56 42.72
CA LEU A 221 -77.14 -80.12 44.03
C LEU A 221 -77.89 -78.90 44.59
N MET A 222 -78.22 -77.90 43.76
CA MET A 222 -78.94 -76.71 44.23
C MET A 222 -80.36 -77.04 44.71
N LYS A 223 -81.05 -77.96 44.03
CA LYS A 223 -82.35 -78.46 44.50
C LYS A 223 -82.26 -79.10 45.88
N GLN A 224 -81.12 -79.73 46.21
CA GLN A 224 -80.90 -80.29 47.55
C GLN A 224 -80.71 -79.16 48.58
N ILE A 225 -79.95 -78.11 48.26
CA ILE A 225 -79.70 -76.98 49.17
C ILE A 225 -80.97 -76.16 49.42
N GLU A 226 -81.77 -75.86 48.39
CA GLU A 226 -83.00 -75.07 48.56
C GLU A 226 -84.02 -75.76 49.50
N LEU A 227 -84.08 -77.09 49.46
CA LEU A 227 -84.88 -77.88 50.40
C LEU A 227 -84.37 -77.77 51.84
N GLU A 228 -83.05 -77.69 52.03
CA GLU A 228 -82.43 -77.50 53.35
C GLU A 228 -82.61 -76.06 53.88
N ASP A 229 -82.42 -75.04 53.05
CA ASP A 229 -82.54 -73.63 53.45
C ASP A 229 -83.99 -73.23 53.78
N ALA A 230 -84.97 -73.72 53.03
CA ALA A 230 -86.39 -73.50 53.33
C ALA A 230 -86.76 -74.03 54.73
N ALA A 231 -86.17 -75.17 55.13
CA ALA A 231 -86.34 -75.72 56.46
C ALA A 231 -85.66 -74.87 57.55
N GLU A 232 -84.56 -74.18 57.24
CA GLU A 232 -83.87 -73.28 58.19
C GLU A 232 -84.63 -71.96 58.42
N ILE A 233 -85.17 -71.36 57.35
CA ILE A 233 -85.91 -70.07 57.43
C ILE A 233 -87.16 -70.22 58.31
N ALA A 234 -87.93 -71.30 58.12
CA ALA A 234 -89.11 -71.58 58.93
C ALA A 234 -88.79 -71.66 60.44
N ARG A 235 -87.59 -72.17 60.81
CA ARG A 235 -87.13 -72.19 62.21
C ARG A 235 -86.81 -70.80 62.74
N ARG A 236 -86.21 -69.92 61.93
CA ARG A 236 -85.85 -68.54 62.34
C ARG A 236 -87.06 -67.65 62.54
N GLU A 237 -88.09 -67.76 61.70
CA GLU A 237 -89.30 -66.93 61.81
C GLU A 237 -90.08 -67.20 63.09
N ALA A 238 -90.26 -68.48 63.45
CA ALA A 238 -90.88 -68.88 64.71
C ALA A 238 -90.16 -68.29 65.93
N HIS A 239 -88.83 -68.13 65.86
CA HIS A 239 -88.05 -67.54 66.94
C HIS A 239 -88.26 -66.02 67.06
N ARG A 240 -88.34 -65.31 65.92
CA ARG A 240 -88.52 -63.85 65.89
C ARG A 240 -89.87 -63.41 66.47
N GLU A 241 -90.94 -64.13 66.16
CA GLU A 241 -92.30 -63.82 66.66
C GLU A 241 -92.38 -63.92 68.19
N SER A 242 -91.73 -64.93 68.78
CA SER A 242 -91.63 -65.10 70.23
C SER A 242 -90.95 -63.90 70.92
N THR A 243 -89.82 -63.42 70.38
CA THR A 243 -89.14 -62.22 70.89
C THR A 243 -89.95 -60.92 70.76
N ARG A 244 -90.74 -60.77 69.69
CA ARG A 244 -91.51 -59.55 69.43
C ARG A 244 -92.64 -59.35 70.45
N HIS A 245 -93.28 -60.45 70.88
CA HIS A 245 -94.29 -60.41 71.94
C HIS A 245 -93.73 -59.99 73.30
N MET A 246 -92.49 -60.37 73.61
CA MET A 246 -91.80 -59.99 74.84
C MET A 246 -91.52 -58.48 74.93
N ILE A 247 -91.12 -57.85 73.82
CA ILE A 247 -90.74 -56.43 73.78
C ILE A 247 -91.96 -55.51 73.98
N TYR A 248 -93.11 -55.83 73.40
CA TYR A 248 -94.32 -55.03 73.57
C TYR A 248 -94.80 -54.97 75.03
N ARG A 249 -94.59 -56.06 75.79
CA ARG A 249 -95.00 -56.15 77.19
C ARG A 249 -94.17 -55.22 78.10
N THR A 250 -92.86 -55.10 77.83
CA THR A 250 -91.94 -54.28 78.64
C THR A 250 -92.03 -52.78 78.32
N GLN A 251 -92.37 -52.40 77.09
CA GLN A 251 -92.56 -50.98 76.72
C GLN A 251 -93.77 -50.35 77.42
N ALA A 252 -94.89 -51.07 77.54
CA ALA A 252 -96.10 -50.56 78.19
C ALA A 252 -95.92 -50.27 79.70
N GLU A 253 -95.00 -50.97 80.37
CA GLU A 253 -94.69 -50.74 81.78
C GLU A 253 -93.80 -49.49 81.98
N ARG A 254 -92.93 -49.18 81.00
CA ARG A 254 -91.98 -48.05 81.06
C ARG A 254 -92.66 -46.70 80.89
N ASP A 255 -93.64 -46.59 79.98
CA ASP A 255 -94.36 -45.33 79.71
C ASP A 255 -95.23 -44.85 80.87
N ARG A 256 -95.69 -45.78 81.72
CA ARG A 256 -96.42 -45.45 82.96
C ARG A 256 -95.51 -44.78 84.00
N ALA A 257 -94.23 -45.17 84.06
CA ALA A 257 -93.27 -44.62 85.02
C ALA A 257 -92.79 -43.21 84.65
N ILE A 258 -92.70 -42.89 83.35
CA ILE A 258 -92.21 -41.58 82.87
C ILE A 258 -93.22 -40.45 83.16
N LYS A 259 -94.53 -40.71 83.02
CA LYS A 259 -95.57 -39.68 83.24
C LYS A 259 -95.65 -39.18 84.69
N LEU A 260 -95.34 -40.03 85.67
CA LEU A 260 -95.33 -39.68 87.09
C LEU A 260 -94.19 -38.72 87.47
N LYS A 261 -93.02 -38.80 86.81
CA LYS A 261 -91.86 -37.94 87.11
C LYS A 261 -91.97 -36.53 86.54
N ALA A 262 -92.59 -36.37 85.36
CA ALA A 262 -92.72 -35.08 84.69
C ALA A 262 -93.61 -34.07 85.43
N GLU A 263 -94.52 -34.52 86.31
CA GLU A 263 -95.34 -33.63 87.14
C GLU A 263 -94.59 -33.05 88.35
N GLU A 264 -93.50 -33.70 88.79
CA GLU A 264 -92.66 -33.23 89.89
C GLU A 264 -91.70 -32.11 89.45
N GLU A 265 -91.09 -32.23 88.26
CA GLU A 265 -90.12 -31.27 87.72
C GLU A 265 -90.73 -29.89 87.42
N ARG A 266 -92.01 -29.82 87.01
CA ARG A 266 -92.69 -28.54 86.73
C ARG A 266 -92.83 -27.61 87.94
N ARG A 267 -92.80 -28.14 89.17
CA ARG A 267 -92.89 -27.32 90.39
C ARG A 267 -91.56 -26.67 90.79
N GLU A 268 -90.45 -27.14 90.23
CA GLU A 268 -89.11 -26.62 90.56
C GLU A 268 -88.68 -25.47 89.63
N GLU A 269 -89.14 -25.46 88.37
CA GLU A 269 -88.78 -24.43 87.38
C GLU A 269 -89.34 -23.03 87.69
N GLU A 270 -90.47 -22.92 88.39
CA GLU A 270 -91.08 -21.63 88.77
C GLU A 270 -90.22 -20.83 89.76
N ARG A 271 -89.33 -21.48 90.53
CA ARG A 271 -88.43 -20.83 91.50
C ARG A 271 -87.18 -20.20 90.87
N ILE A 272 -86.81 -20.57 89.64
CA ILE A 272 -85.55 -20.16 88.98
C ILE A 272 -85.72 -18.86 88.17
N ALA A 273 -86.96 -18.50 87.80
CA ALA A 273 -87.24 -17.29 87.01
C ALA A 273 -87.02 -15.97 87.78
N GLU A 274 -87.20 -15.95 89.10
CA GLU A 274 -87.06 -14.74 89.93
C GLU A 274 -85.59 -14.29 90.10
N TYR A 275 -84.62 -15.19 89.94
CA TYR A 275 -83.19 -14.89 90.09
C TYR A 275 -82.57 -14.21 88.86
N ARG A 276 -83.13 -14.38 87.64
CA ARG A 276 -82.59 -13.78 86.41
C ARG A 276 -82.76 -12.27 86.31
N ARG A 277 -83.77 -11.68 86.96
CA ARG A 277 -84.03 -10.22 86.92
C ARG A 277 -82.96 -9.36 87.61
N GLN A 278 -82.05 -9.94 88.40
CA GLN A 278 -81.04 -9.18 89.16
C GLN A 278 -79.71 -8.95 88.38
N MET A 279 -79.44 -9.69 87.29
CA MET A 279 -78.14 -9.64 86.58
C MET A 279 -78.04 -8.58 85.46
N GLU A 280 -79.15 -8.02 84.97
CA GLU A 280 -79.19 -7.02 83.89
C GLU A 280 -78.65 -5.62 84.31
N SER A 281 -78.43 -5.38 85.60
CA SER A 281 -77.91 -4.10 86.14
C SER A 281 -76.37 -3.94 86.06
N ARG A 282 -75.64 -4.94 85.56
CA ARG A 282 -74.15 -4.94 85.50
C ARG A 282 -73.52 -4.62 84.15
N GLU A 283 -74.28 -4.54 83.05
CA GLU A 283 -73.73 -4.33 81.69
C GLU A 283 -73.54 -2.85 81.27
N ALA A 284 -73.81 -1.88 82.15
CA ALA A 284 -73.60 -0.45 81.87
C ALA A 284 -72.12 0.01 81.91
N SER A 285 -71.17 -0.85 82.31
CA SER A 285 -69.76 -0.50 82.60
C SER A 285 -68.79 -0.64 81.42
N ILE A 286 -69.24 -1.10 80.24
CA ILE A 286 -68.34 -1.41 79.10
C ILE A 286 -68.20 -0.22 78.11
N LYS A 287 -68.98 0.86 78.24
CA LYS A 287 -68.92 2.02 77.31
C LYS A 287 -67.81 3.06 77.59
N ALA A 288 -67.02 2.90 78.65
CA ALA A 288 -66.01 3.91 79.06
C ALA A 288 -64.59 3.73 78.47
N ALA A 289 -64.34 2.70 77.65
CA ALA A 289 -62.97 2.34 77.23
C ALA A 289 -62.52 2.88 75.85
N ASN A 290 -63.36 3.62 75.10
CA ASN A 290 -63.09 3.94 73.68
C ASN A 290 -62.88 5.43 73.34
N GLU A 291 -62.76 6.34 74.31
CA GLU A 291 -62.58 7.79 74.06
C GLU A 291 -61.14 8.32 74.28
N GLN A 292 -60.21 7.51 74.77
CA GLN A 292 -58.86 7.97 75.16
C GLN A 292 -57.78 7.91 74.06
N LYS A 293 -58.11 7.58 72.81
CA LYS A 293 -57.14 7.56 71.69
C LYS A 293 -57.22 8.74 70.72
N LYS A 294 -58.10 9.71 70.94
CA LYS A 294 -58.33 10.84 70.01
C LYS A 294 -57.92 12.22 70.54
N THR A 295 -57.37 12.32 71.73
CA THR A 295 -57.05 13.62 72.37
C THR A 295 -55.55 13.92 72.52
N GLU A 296 -54.65 13.00 72.13
CA GLU A 296 -53.20 13.19 72.27
C GLU A 296 -52.49 13.62 70.96
N GLU A 297 -53.14 13.53 69.80
CA GLU A 297 -52.56 13.92 68.50
C GLU A 297 -52.92 15.35 68.06
N ASP A 298 -54.07 15.90 68.48
CA ASP A 298 -54.55 17.22 68.02
C ASP A 298 -54.03 18.43 68.84
N ALA A 299 -53.40 18.21 70.00
CA ALA A 299 -52.92 19.30 70.87
C ALA A 299 -51.46 19.74 70.62
N ARG A 300 -50.67 18.98 69.84
CA ARG A 300 -49.26 19.31 69.55
C ARG A 300 -49.04 20.07 68.24
N PHE A 301 -50.05 20.16 67.37
CA PHE A 301 -49.93 20.80 66.05
C PHE A 301 -50.32 22.30 66.07
N GLN A 302 -51.16 22.75 67.01
CA GLN A 302 -51.70 24.13 67.01
C GLN A 302 -50.82 25.15 67.76
N THR A 303 -49.84 24.73 68.58
CA THR A 303 -48.90 25.63 69.28
C THR A 303 -47.68 26.00 68.43
N ILE A 304 -47.30 25.17 67.45
CA ILE A 304 -46.12 25.38 66.60
C ILE A 304 -46.42 26.31 65.40
N GLU A 305 -47.65 26.33 64.88
CA GLU A 305 -48.03 27.21 63.75
C GLU A 305 -48.20 28.69 64.13
N ALA A 306 -48.49 29.01 65.39
CA ALA A 306 -48.65 30.38 65.87
C ALA A 306 -47.30 31.07 66.15
N GLU A 307 -46.29 30.34 66.64
CA GLU A 307 -44.96 30.88 66.93
C GLU A 307 -44.12 31.14 65.67
N ILE A 308 -44.36 30.39 64.58
CA ILE A 308 -43.65 30.57 63.29
C ILE A 308 -44.19 31.79 62.52
N LYS A 309 -45.51 32.06 62.56
CA LYS A 309 -46.10 33.22 61.86
C LYS A 309 -45.82 34.58 62.53
N ALA A 310 -45.45 34.60 63.81
CA ALA A 310 -45.08 35.83 64.53
C ALA A 310 -43.62 36.24 64.30
N LYS A 311 -42.69 35.29 64.15
CA LYS A 311 -41.27 35.57 63.86
C LYS A 311 -41.04 36.09 62.43
N MET A 312 -41.76 35.53 61.45
CA MET A 312 -41.68 35.97 60.05
C MET A 312 -42.15 37.42 59.84
N ARG A 313 -43.13 37.91 60.60
CA ARG A 313 -43.61 39.30 60.49
C ARG A 313 -42.65 40.33 61.08
N TYR A 314 -41.93 39.98 62.14
CA TYR A 314 -40.91 40.85 62.74
C TYR A 314 -39.64 40.95 61.87
N GLU A 315 -39.27 39.86 61.18
CA GLU A 315 -38.13 39.86 60.25
C GLU A 315 -38.45 40.62 58.94
N GLU A 316 -39.68 40.49 58.41
CA GLU A 316 -40.14 41.26 57.25
C GLU A 316 -40.27 42.77 57.51
N GLU A 317 -40.58 43.20 58.73
CA GLU A 317 -40.62 44.62 59.10
C GLU A 317 -39.22 45.23 59.29
N ILE A 318 -38.24 44.43 59.74
CA ILE A 318 -36.84 44.86 59.89
C ILE A 318 -36.12 44.93 58.52
N GLU A 319 -36.43 44.05 57.58
CA GLU A 319 -35.88 44.11 56.22
C GLU A 319 -36.41 45.32 55.43
N ARG A 320 -37.71 45.64 55.53
CA ARG A 320 -38.28 46.82 54.85
C ARG A 320 -37.68 48.15 55.34
N LEU A 321 -37.44 48.28 56.65
CA LEU A 321 -36.79 49.47 57.21
C LEU A 321 -35.30 49.57 56.83
N ARG A 322 -34.65 48.46 56.50
CA ARG A 322 -33.26 48.43 56.04
C ARG A 322 -33.13 48.83 54.57
N ASP A 323 -34.09 48.45 53.75
CA ASP A 323 -34.15 48.80 52.33
C ASP A 323 -34.52 50.27 52.13
N GLU A 324 -35.46 50.82 52.92
CA GLU A 324 -35.84 52.25 52.87
C GLU A 324 -34.68 53.18 53.25
N LEU A 325 -33.87 52.83 54.26
CA LEU A 325 -32.71 53.63 54.68
C LEU A 325 -31.59 53.65 53.62
N TRP A 326 -31.38 52.52 52.95
CA TRP A 326 -30.36 52.40 51.89
C TRP A 326 -30.75 53.21 50.64
N GLU A 327 -32.04 53.24 50.29
CA GLU A 327 -32.54 54.02 49.16
C GLU A 327 -32.39 55.54 49.40
N GLU A 328 -32.64 56.01 50.63
CA GLU A 328 -32.45 57.43 50.99
C GLU A 328 -30.97 57.86 50.96
N GLU A 329 -30.04 57.05 51.49
CA GLU A 329 -28.59 57.33 51.44
C GLU A 329 -28.06 57.37 49.99
N MET A 330 -28.55 56.49 49.12
CA MET A 330 -28.18 56.46 47.71
C MET A 330 -28.74 57.65 46.93
N HIS A 331 -29.94 58.12 47.28
CA HIS A 331 -30.52 59.32 46.69
C HIS A 331 -29.78 60.61 47.08
N GLN A 332 -29.27 60.72 48.32
CA GLN A 332 -28.49 61.89 48.75
C GLN A 332 -27.10 61.94 48.08
N LYS A 333 -26.41 60.79 47.94
CA LYS A 333 -25.13 60.73 47.21
C LYS A 333 -25.25 61.12 45.74
N LYS A 334 -26.33 60.74 45.06
CA LYS A 334 -26.56 61.13 43.66
C LYS A 334 -26.75 62.64 43.49
N ARG A 335 -27.50 63.28 44.38
CA ARG A 335 -27.68 64.75 44.34
C ARG A 335 -26.37 65.51 44.54
N GLN A 336 -25.54 65.11 45.51
CA GLN A 336 -24.23 65.73 45.73
C GLN A 336 -23.29 65.57 44.52
N GLN A 337 -23.28 64.39 43.88
CA GLN A 337 -22.47 64.17 42.67
C GLN A 337 -22.95 64.98 41.46
N GLU A 338 -24.25 65.27 41.35
CA GLU A 338 -24.79 66.11 40.27
C GLU A 338 -24.39 67.58 40.46
N GLU A 339 -24.47 68.10 41.68
CA GLU A 339 -24.07 69.48 42.01
C GLU A 339 -22.56 69.71 41.77
N GLU A 340 -21.70 68.77 42.15
CA GLU A 340 -20.25 68.85 41.90
C GLU A 340 -19.91 68.83 40.40
N LYS A 341 -20.62 68.03 39.60
CA LYS A 341 -20.42 67.99 38.14
C LYS A 341 -20.83 69.29 37.47
N ILE A 342 -21.88 69.94 37.96
CA ILE A 342 -22.32 71.25 37.44
C ILE A 342 -21.28 72.33 37.79
N ALA A 343 -20.76 72.34 39.02
CA ALA A 343 -19.74 73.30 39.44
C ALA A 343 -18.41 73.13 38.69
N ALA A 344 -17.98 71.88 38.43
CA ALA A 344 -16.76 71.60 37.67
C ALA A 344 -16.84 72.07 36.21
N LYS A 345 -18.01 71.91 35.56
CA LYS A 345 -18.22 72.39 34.18
C LYS A 345 -18.17 73.92 34.09
N ALA A 346 -18.67 74.64 35.09
CA ALA A 346 -18.61 76.09 35.11
C ALA A 346 -17.16 76.61 35.19
N ARG A 347 -16.33 76.06 36.09
CA ARG A 347 -14.92 76.46 36.24
C ARG A 347 -14.09 76.19 34.99
N ALA A 348 -14.29 75.04 34.34
CA ALA A 348 -13.57 74.70 33.11
C ALA A 348 -13.87 75.67 31.95
N LYS A 349 -15.10 76.20 31.88
CA LYS A 349 -15.48 77.18 30.85
C LYS A 349 -14.76 78.52 31.03
N ASP A 350 -14.64 79.00 32.26
CA ASP A 350 -14.02 80.29 32.55
C ASP A 350 -12.50 80.30 32.32
N GLU A 351 -11.81 79.21 32.65
CA GLU A 351 -10.38 79.05 32.38
C GLU A 351 -10.06 79.02 30.87
N MET A 352 -10.93 78.38 30.08
CA MET A 352 -10.77 78.33 28.62
C MET A 352 -10.83 79.73 27.99
N MET A 353 -11.73 80.59 28.46
CA MET A 353 -11.89 81.95 27.91
C MET A 353 -10.66 82.83 28.18
N ARG A 354 -10.11 82.78 29.40
CA ARG A 354 -8.92 83.59 29.77
C ARG A 354 -7.65 83.17 29.01
N SER A 355 -7.49 81.87 28.77
CA SER A 355 -6.37 81.34 27.99
C SER A 355 -6.37 81.84 26.54
N ASN A 356 -7.55 81.96 25.93
CA ASN A 356 -7.69 82.42 24.55
C ASN A 356 -7.29 83.89 24.37
N GLU A 357 -7.71 84.76 25.29
CA GLU A 357 -7.42 86.20 25.21
C GLU A 357 -5.92 86.52 25.33
N LEU A 358 -5.20 85.84 26.22
CA LEU A 358 -3.75 85.98 26.36
C LEU A 358 -3.01 85.48 25.10
N GLN A 359 -3.51 84.41 24.49
CA GLN A 359 -2.92 83.87 23.26
C GLN A 359 -3.00 84.88 22.09
N MET A 360 -4.07 85.67 22.00
CA MET A 360 -4.24 86.64 20.92
C MET A 360 -3.29 87.84 21.02
N LYS A 361 -3.00 88.32 22.23
CA LYS A 361 -2.08 89.45 22.44
C LYS A 361 -0.63 89.09 22.10
N LEU A 362 -0.15 87.93 22.58
CA LEU A 362 1.17 87.40 22.25
C LEU A 362 1.36 87.22 20.73
N LYS A 363 0.29 86.80 20.02
CA LYS A 363 0.34 86.66 18.56
C LYS A 363 0.60 87.99 17.85
N GLN A 364 0.06 89.10 18.32
CA GLN A 364 0.19 90.39 17.63
C GLN A 364 1.60 91.00 17.77
N GLU A 365 2.20 90.92 18.95
CA GLU A 365 3.55 91.46 19.17
C GLU A 365 4.62 90.68 18.39
N LEU A 366 4.44 89.37 18.27
CA LEU A 366 5.31 88.53 17.44
C LEU A 366 5.29 88.98 15.97
N ILE A 367 4.13 89.31 15.41
CA ILE A 367 4.00 89.72 14.00
C ILE A 367 4.75 91.02 13.72
N ALA A 368 4.73 91.97 14.65
CA ALA A 368 5.37 93.27 14.46
C ALA A 368 6.90 93.16 14.43
N ARG A 369 7.48 92.37 15.33
CA ARG A 369 8.93 92.14 15.36
C ARG A 369 9.42 91.37 14.14
N GLN A 370 8.62 90.44 13.65
CA GLN A 370 8.93 89.67 12.45
C GLN A 370 9.11 90.56 11.22
N LYS A 371 8.20 91.53 10.98
CA LYS A 371 8.29 92.43 9.81
C LYS A 371 9.58 93.26 9.76
N ALA A 372 10.07 93.74 10.90
CA ALA A 372 11.29 94.56 10.93
C ALA A 372 12.54 93.74 10.61
N GLU A 373 12.58 92.48 11.05
CA GLU A 373 13.67 91.54 10.72
C GLU A 373 13.60 91.13 9.24
N GLU A 374 12.40 91.04 8.65
CA GLU A 374 12.18 90.73 7.23
C GLU A 374 12.78 91.80 6.29
N ASP A 375 12.62 93.09 6.60
CA ASP A 375 13.08 94.17 5.71
C ASP A 375 14.62 94.28 5.66
N ALA A 376 15.29 94.16 6.80
CA ALA A 376 16.75 94.15 6.86
C ALA A 376 17.34 92.91 6.16
N PHE A 377 16.64 91.78 6.27
CA PHE A 377 16.99 90.56 5.56
C PHE A 377 16.86 90.74 4.05
N ASN A 378 15.80 91.40 3.57
CA ASN A 378 15.53 91.64 2.15
C ASN A 378 16.64 92.44 1.43
N GLU A 379 17.24 93.44 2.08
CA GLU A 379 18.32 94.22 1.47
C GLU A 379 19.65 93.44 1.36
N MET A 380 20.00 92.67 2.38
CA MET A 380 21.16 91.78 2.36
C MET A 380 20.99 90.70 1.28
N LEU A 381 19.76 90.21 1.12
CA LEU A 381 19.38 89.30 0.05
C LEU A 381 19.60 89.90 -1.34
N LYS A 382 19.15 91.13 -1.60
CA LYS A 382 19.34 91.77 -2.93
C LYS A 382 20.81 91.82 -3.37
N ARG A 383 21.73 92.10 -2.44
CA ARG A 383 23.17 92.13 -2.75
C ARG A 383 23.74 90.73 -2.97
N LYS A 384 23.33 89.75 -2.14
CA LYS A 384 23.68 88.34 -2.37
C LYS A 384 23.17 87.87 -3.73
N PHE A 385 21.91 88.15 -4.08
CA PHE A 385 21.32 87.78 -5.36
C PHE A 385 22.06 88.35 -6.58
N GLN A 386 22.63 89.54 -6.51
CA GLN A 386 23.42 90.08 -7.63
C GLN A 386 24.76 89.37 -7.80
N SER A 387 25.43 89.04 -6.69
CA SER A 387 26.66 88.23 -6.71
C SER A 387 26.39 86.78 -7.13
N GLU A 388 25.27 86.24 -6.68
CA GLU A 388 24.77 84.91 -7.05
C GLU A 388 24.37 84.89 -8.51
N ALA A 389 23.69 85.90 -9.06
CA ALA A 389 23.31 85.96 -10.47
C ALA A 389 24.52 85.92 -11.41
N ARG A 390 25.63 86.59 -11.06
CA ARG A 390 26.88 86.51 -11.83
C ARG A 390 27.49 85.11 -11.77
N ARG A 391 27.57 84.55 -10.56
CA ARG A 391 28.05 83.17 -10.34
C ARG A 391 27.13 82.16 -11.01
N GLU A 392 25.83 82.40 -11.06
CA GLU A 392 24.83 81.58 -11.73
C GLU A 392 24.99 81.63 -13.23
N MET A 393 25.32 82.77 -13.84
CA MET A 393 25.60 82.83 -15.28
C MET A 393 26.85 81.99 -15.65
N GLU A 394 27.93 82.12 -14.89
CA GLU A 394 29.15 81.33 -15.11
C GLU A 394 28.91 79.84 -14.85
N MET A 395 28.23 79.51 -13.74
CA MET A 395 27.83 78.15 -13.43
C MET A 395 26.80 77.61 -14.43
N ALA A 396 25.93 78.43 -15.01
CA ALA A 396 24.99 78.02 -16.05
C ALA A 396 25.71 77.72 -17.36
N ALA A 397 26.72 78.51 -17.74
CA ALA A 397 27.58 78.23 -18.89
C ALA A 397 28.42 76.96 -18.68
N PHE A 398 28.99 76.78 -17.49
CA PHE A 398 29.72 75.57 -17.13
C PHE A 398 28.80 74.34 -17.09
N LYS A 399 27.62 74.45 -16.48
CA LYS A 399 26.59 73.40 -16.50
C LYS A 399 26.09 73.11 -17.91
N ARG A 400 26.05 74.10 -18.80
CA ARG A 400 25.66 73.90 -20.20
C ARG A 400 26.71 73.07 -20.94
N LYS A 401 28.00 73.41 -20.81
CA LYS A 401 29.10 72.62 -21.38
C LYS A 401 29.13 71.19 -20.81
N GLN A 402 29.05 71.05 -19.49
CA GLN A 402 28.96 69.73 -18.87
C GLN A 402 27.71 68.95 -19.30
N LYS A 403 26.57 69.61 -19.49
CA LYS A 403 25.37 68.95 -20.04
C LYS A 403 25.55 68.55 -21.49
N GLU A 404 26.27 69.31 -22.30
CA GLU A 404 26.56 68.97 -23.70
C GLU A 404 27.54 67.80 -23.77
N GLU A 405 28.63 67.81 -23.00
CA GLU A 405 29.57 66.69 -22.86
C GLU A 405 28.87 65.43 -22.32
N TYR A 406 28.06 65.57 -21.26
CA TYR A 406 27.27 64.47 -20.71
C TYR A 406 26.21 63.96 -21.70
N LYS A 407 25.61 64.83 -22.53
CA LYS A 407 24.70 64.40 -23.61
C LYS A 407 25.44 63.62 -24.69
N GLU A 408 26.65 64.02 -25.06
CA GLU A 408 27.49 63.29 -26.01
C GLU A 408 27.95 61.94 -25.43
N GLU A 409 28.31 61.88 -24.15
CA GLU A 409 28.62 60.64 -23.45
C GLU A 409 27.41 59.73 -23.32
N ILE A 410 26.23 60.26 -23.00
CA ILE A 410 24.97 59.51 -23.04
C ILE A 410 24.69 59.04 -24.46
N ALA A 411 24.92 59.85 -25.49
CA ALA A 411 24.70 59.46 -26.88
C ALA A 411 25.65 58.32 -27.29
N LYS A 412 26.93 58.39 -26.91
CA LYS A 412 27.91 57.31 -27.11
C LYS A 412 27.51 56.06 -26.33
N HIS A 413 27.11 56.20 -25.08
CA HIS A 413 26.68 55.09 -24.24
C HIS A 413 25.36 54.47 -24.73
N ASN A 414 24.43 55.28 -25.23
CA ASN A 414 23.20 54.82 -25.86
C ASN A 414 23.47 54.15 -27.21
N ALA A 415 24.43 54.63 -28.00
CA ALA A 415 24.85 53.97 -29.23
C ALA A 415 25.50 52.60 -28.93
N ILE A 416 26.37 52.52 -27.92
CA ILE A 416 26.94 51.26 -27.43
C ILE A 416 25.85 50.34 -26.90
N LYS A 417 24.88 50.85 -26.13
CA LYS A 417 23.72 50.08 -25.67
C LYS A 417 22.85 49.59 -26.82
N GLN A 418 22.61 50.41 -27.84
CA GLN A 418 21.87 50.02 -29.03
C GLN A 418 22.62 48.93 -29.81
N GLN A 419 23.94 49.03 -29.92
CA GLN A 419 24.78 48.00 -30.51
C GLN A 419 24.75 46.70 -29.69
N MET A 420 24.90 46.78 -28.36
CA MET A 420 24.78 45.61 -27.49
C MET A 420 23.40 44.97 -27.59
N VAL A 421 22.32 45.76 -27.55
CA VAL A 421 20.94 45.23 -27.67
C VAL A 421 20.71 44.62 -29.05
N TYR A 422 21.28 45.20 -30.11
CA TYR A 422 21.20 44.63 -31.45
C TYR A 422 21.98 43.30 -31.54
N GLU A 423 23.20 43.24 -30.99
CA GLU A 423 23.99 42.01 -30.93
C GLU A 423 23.34 40.94 -30.05
N GLU A 424 22.76 41.32 -28.91
CA GLU A 424 22.00 40.44 -28.03
C GLU A 424 20.74 39.94 -28.71
N LEU A 425 20.00 40.78 -29.44
CA LEU A 425 18.84 40.37 -30.22
C LEU A 425 19.22 39.39 -31.33
N GLN A 426 20.34 39.61 -32.01
CA GLN A 426 20.85 38.69 -33.04
C GLN A 426 21.29 37.36 -32.43
N ARG A 427 21.94 37.37 -31.26
CA ARG A 427 22.28 36.16 -30.51
C ARG A 427 21.02 35.44 -30.04
N GLU A 428 20.05 36.16 -29.51
CA GLU A 428 18.78 35.60 -29.05
C GLU A 428 17.97 35.01 -30.21
N GLN A 429 17.94 35.66 -31.38
CA GLN A 429 17.32 35.10 -32.58
C GLN A 429 18.01 33.81 -33.03
N HIS A 430 19.34 33.81 -33.07
CA HIS A 430 20.10 32.62 -33.43
C HIS A 430 19.94 31.49 -32.40
N GLU A 431 19.92 31.82 -31.10
CA GLU A 431 19.65 30.86 -30.02
C GLU A 431 18.22 30.32 -30.10
N ARG A 432 17.22 31.15 -30.38
CA ARG A 432 15.85 30.72 -30.62
C ARG A 432 15.75 29.80 -31.84
N GLU A 433 16.39 30.13 -32.96
CA GLU A 433 16.41 29.26 -34.14
C GLU A 433 17.10 27.92 -33.86
N LEU A 434 18.16 27.90 -33.04
CA LEU A 434 18.80 26.65 -32.60
C LEU A 434 17.87 25.86 -31.67
N GLN A 435 17.23 26.52 -30.72
CA GLN A 435 16.26 25.90 -29.81
C GLN A 435 15.07 25.33 -30.57
N GLU A 436 14.52 26.05 -31.55
CA GLU A 436 13.44 25.58 -32.41
C GLU A 436 13.87 24.34 -33.20
N LYS A 437 15.08 24.33 -33.78
CA LYS A 437 15.62 23.14 -34.48
C LYS A 437 15.83 21.95 -33.53
N GLU A 438 16.32 22.20 -32.31
CA GLU A 438 16.48 21.17 -31.29
C GLU A 438 15.12 20.63 -30.81
N GLU A 439 14.13 21.50 -30.62
CA GLU A 439 12.77 21.11 -30.26
C GLU A 439 12.08 20.33 -31.37
N GLU A 440 12.21 20.76 -32.63
CA GLU A 440 11.71 20.05 -33.80
C GLU A 440 12.34 18.66 -33.90
N TYR A 441 13.66 18.55 -33.69
CA TYR A 441 14.35 17.27 -33.64
C TYR A 441 13.83 16.39 -32.51
N ARG A 442 13.69 16.93 -31.30
CA ARG A 442 13.10 16.21 -30.14
C ARG A 442 11.68 15.74 -30.46
N ARG A 443 10.83 16.59 -31.04
CA ARG A 443 9.46 16.24 -31.43
C ARG A 443 9.44 15.10 -32.45
N GLN A 444 10.28 15.14 -33.48
CA GLN A 444 10.38 14.06 -34.47
C GLN A 444 10.82 12.74 -33.83
N VAL A 445 11.80 12.77 -32.91
CA VAL A 445 12.25 11.58 -32.19
C VAL A 445 11.12 11.01 -31.31
N ILE A 446 10.39 11.87 -30.60
CA ILE A 446 9.25 11.49 -29.75
C ILE A 446 8.12 10.89 -30.60
N GLU A 447 7.77 11.51 -31.74
CA GLU A 447 6.74 10.99 -32.64
C GLU A 447 7.11 9.63 -33.23
N GLN A 448 8.36 9.45 -33.67
CA GLN A 448 8.85 8.16 -34.17
C GLN A 448 8.86 7.09 -33.07
N ALA A 449 9.30 7.44 -31.86
CA ALA A 449 9.25 6.55 -30.70
C ALA A 449 7.81 6.16 -30.36
N LYS A 450 6.89 7.13 -30.34
CA LYS A 450 5.45 6.93 -30.12
C LYS A 450 4.85 5.99 -31.16
N GLN A 451 5.18 6.16 -32.44
CA GLN A 451 4.69 5.29 -33.51
C GLN A 451 5.21 3.86 -33.37
N ARG A 452 6.50 3.66 -33.07
CA ARG A 452 7.06 2.32 -32.82
C ARG A 452 6.38 1.64 -31.64
N LEU A 453 6.25 2.36 -30.53
CA LEU A 453 5.70 1.82 -29.30
C LEU A 453 4.20 1.47 -29.47
N LEU A 454 3.45 2.29 -30.22
CA LEU A 454 2.08 1.95 -30.60
C LEU A 454 2.01 0.74 -31.56
N GLN A 455 2.91 0.60 -32.52
CA GLN A 455 2.94 -0.54 -33.45
C GLN A 455 3.22 -1.86 -32.72
N GLU A 456 4.22 -1.89 -31.85
CA GLU A 456 4.58 -3.10 -31.07
C GLU A 456 3.44 -3.57 -30.17
N HIS A 457 2.70 -2.63 -29.57
CA HIS A 457 1.62 -2.95 -28.65
C HIS A 457 0.22 -3.02 -29.29
N ALA A 458 0.06 -2.61 -30.55
CA ALA A 458 -1.23 -2.61 -31.24
C ALA A 458 -1.79 -4.03 -31.43
N ASP A 459 -0.95 -4.98 -31.83
CA ASP A 459 -1.37 -6.36 -32.10
C ASP A 459 -1.80 -7.08 -30.81
N VAL A 460 -1.10 -6.82 -29.70
CA VAL A 460 -1.37 -7.48 -28.42
C VAL A 460 -2.58 -6.88 -27.70
N LEU A 461 -2.83 -5.58 -27.86
CA LEU A 461 -3.88 -4.82 -27.16
C LEU A 461 -5.08 -4.50 -28.05
N GLN A 462 -5.24 -5.18 -29.19
CA GLN A 462 -6.36 -4.99 -30.10
C GLN A 462 -7.69 -5.13 -29.35
N GLY A 463 -8.50 -4.06 -29.35
CA GLY A 463 -9.77 -3.98 -28.61
C GLY A 463 -9.71 -3.30 -27.24
N TYR A 464 -8.55 -3.31 -26.56
CA TYR A 464 -8.35 -2.75 -25.22
C TYR A 464 -7.67 -1.37 -25.22
N MET A 465 -7.30 -0.85 -26.40
CA MET A 465 -6.73 0.48 -26.56
C MET A 465 -7.84 1.56 -26.75
N PRO A 466 -7.73 2.73 -26.08
CA PRO A 466 -8.67 3.84 -26.22
C PRO A 466 -8.68 4.42 -27.64
N ARG A 467 -9.84 4.96 -28.05
CA ARG A 467 -10.13 5.37 -29.44
C ARG A 467 -9.20 6.46 -29.99
N SER A 468 -8.62 7.29 -29.11
CA SER A 468 -7.71 8.38 -29.47
C SER A 468 -6.33 7.94 -29.95
N PHE A 469 -5.89 6.73 -29.62
CA PHE A 469 -4.57 6.19 -29.98
C PHE A 469 -4.63 5.01 -30.94
N ARG A 470 -5.85 4.60 -31.34
CA ARG A 470 -5.99 3.66 -32.45
C ARG A 470 -5.50 4.38 -33.71
N PRO A 471 -4.54 3.83 -34.46
CA PRO A 471 -4.24 4.37 -35.79
C PRO A 471 -5.56 4.42 -36.54
N SER A 472 -5.89 5.58 -37.14
CA SER A 472 -7.13 5.76 -37.88
C SER A 472 -7.16 4.76 -39.03
N SER A 473 -7.74 3.58 -38.78
CA SER A 473 -8.07 2.59 -39.78
C SER A 473 -9.28 3.11 -40.56
N SER A 474 -9.06 4.17 -41.33
CA SER A 474 -9.97 4.67 -42.36
C SER A 474 -9.22 4.75 -43.68
N SER A 475 -8.64 3.62 -44.07
CA SER A 475 -8.39 3.28 -45.47
C SER A 475 -8.48 1.76 -45.55
N SER A 476 -9.72 1.28 -45.64
CA SER A 476 -10.05 -0.07 -46.09
C SER A 476 -9.49 -0.26 -47.51
N VAL A 477 -8.20 -0.59 -47.60
CA VAL A 477 -7.65 -1.22 -48.80
C VAL A 477 -8.33 -2.57 -48.87
N HIS A 478 -9.15 -2.69 -49.90
CA HIS A 478 -9.92 -3.88 -50.22
C HIS A 478 -9.04 -5.12 -50.15
N SER A 479 -9.53 -6.11 -49.42
CA SER A 479 -9.13 -7.50 -49.54
C SER A 479 -9.36 -7.96 -50.99
N SER A 480 -8.33 -7.85 -51.83
CA SER A 480 -8.27 -8.52 -53.12
C SER A 480 -7.13 -9.52 -53.11
N GLY A 481 -7.49 -10.80 -53.04
CA GLY A 481 -6.62 -11.94 -53.30
C GLY A 481 -6.10 -12.62 -52.04
N PHE A 482 -6.60 -13.81 -51.72
CA PHE A 482 -6.01 -15.05 -52.22
C PHE A 482 -7.03 -16.20 -52.11
N ARG A 483 -7.08 -16.99 -53.18
CA ARG A 483 -7.67 -18.34 -53.24
C ARG A 483 -6.85 -19.32 -52.42
#